data_AF-A0A953EW26-F1
#
_entry.id   AF-A0A953EW26-F1
#
_cell.length_a   1.000
_cell.length_b   1.000
_cell.length_c   1.000
_cell.angle_alpha   90.00
_cell.angle_beta   90.00
_cell.angle_gamma   90.00
#
_symmetry.space_group_name_H-M   'P 1'
#
loop_
_entity.id
_entity.type
_entity.pdbx_description
1 polymer ?
#
loop_
_entity_poly.entity_id
_entity_poly.type
_entity_poly.pdbx_seq_one_letter_code
_entity_poly.pdbx_strand_id
1 'polypeptide(L)'
;MANHLTSPQLQALAELLLRDPTGRRTAPLWQAAGVLPADALAACIASFRPPLSMALVTGFCIVDADPPCAETDGPPGTLFLASILRALGAQVALVCDDMSRQALEAGSEFLQLPNDRLHVCPSGPAQFVERWATEFVADGRYSHLIAVERPGPSHTLASASQGDAALAAEFAAAVPPDDCDRCHNMRGRDISEYTAPAHRLFELAQQSGRRITTIGIGDGGNEIGFGAVPWIQLRDALGSEVGARIACRVPADHLLIAGTSDWGAYVLGVALAAAAGRHDLITPAVVDRQRDLLRHLVKTTSIVDGVTRRREATVDGLPLEEYLGLLREAVECVACD
;
A
#
# COMPACT_ATOMS: atom_id res chain seq x y z
N MET A 1 -22.74 -8.85 -6.80
CA MET A 1 -22.34 -10.21 -7.20
C MET A 1 -22.55 -11.12 -6.00
N ALA A 2 -22.91 -12.39 -6.21
CA ALA A 2 -22.92 -13.35 -5.09
C ALA A 2 -21.49 -13.49 -4.57
N ASN A 3 -21.29 -13.44 -3.26
CA ASN A 3 -19.97 -13.64 -2.66
C ASN A 3 -19.71 -15.15 -2.58
N HIS A 4 -18.74 -15.63 -3.36
CA HIS A 4 -18.35 -17.04 -3.40
C HIS A 4 -17.27 -17.40 -2.37
N LEU A 5 -16.70 -16.41 -1.67
CA LEU A 5 -15.71 -16.63 -0.62
C LEU A 5 -16.41 -17.07 0.67
N THR A 6 -16.06 -18.25 1.17
CA THR A 6 -16.64 -18.79 2.42
C THR A 6 -16.00 -18.14 3.66
N SER A 7 -16.68 -18.17 4.80
CA SER A 7 -16.12 -17.64 6.06
C SER A 7 -14.80 -18.31 6.47
N PRO A 8 -14.61 -19.65 6.36
CA PRO A 8 -13.32 -20.27 6.64
C PRO A 8 -12.19 -19.81 5.70
N GLN A 9 -12.48 -19.62 4.40
CA GLN A 9 -11.50 -19.11 3.44
C GLN A 9 -11.10 -17.67 3.74
N LEU A 10 -12.06 -16.81 4.07
CA LEU A 10 -11.81 -15.44 4.51
C LEU A 10 -10.92 -15.42 5.76
N GLN A 11 -11.21 -16.28 6.74
CA GLN A 11 -10.43 -16.39 7.97
C GLN A 11 -8.99 -16.86 7.69
N ALA A 12 -8.81 -17.88 6.85
CA ALA A 12 -7.49 -18.37 6.48
C ALA A 12 -6.65 -17.31 5.76
N LEU A 13 -7.25 -16.56 4.83
CA LEU A 13 -6.59 -15.43 4.16
C LEU A 13 -6.23 -14.31 5.16
N ALA A 14 -7.10 -14.02 6.11
CA ALA A 14 -6.87 -13.01 7.13
C ALA A 14 -5.74 -13.39 8.10
N GLU A 15 -5.55 -14.68 8.38
CA GLU A 15 -4.43 -15.17 9.20
C GLU A 15 -3.07 -14.97 8.51
N LEU A 16 -3.03 -14.98 7.17
CA LEU A 16 -1.80 -14.67 6.42
C LEU A 16 -1.33 -13.22 6.66
N LEU A 17 -2.26 -12.27 6.85
CA LEU A 17 -1.95 -10.86 7.14
C LEU A 17 -1.26 -10.65 8.49
N LEU A 18 -1.33 -11.64 9.39
CA LEU A 18 -0.67 -11.59 10.70
C LEU A 18 0.79 -12.09 10.65
N ARG A 19 1.26 -12.62 9.53
CA ARG A 19 2.65 -13.09 9.41
C ARG A 19 3.62 -11.92 9.43
N ASP A 20 4.70 -12.09 10.19
CA ASP A 20 5.67 -11.03 10.43
C ASP A 20 7.13 -11.54 10.48
N PRO A 21 7.63 -12.22 9.44
CA PRO A 21 9.04 -12.62 9.40
C PRO A 21 10.00 -11.42 9.27
N THR A 22 9.50 -10.26 8.84
CA THR A 22 10.25 -9.01 8.65
C THR A 22 10.37 -8.18 9.94
N GLY A 23 9.60 -8.51 10.98
CA GLY A 23 9.66 -7.85 12.28
C GLY A 23 9.02 -6.46 12.29
N ARG A 24 8.03 -6.24 11.43
CA ARG A 24 7.22 -5.01 11.26
C ARG A 24 6.24 -4.76 12.39
N ARG A 25 6.10 -5.71 13.33
CA ARG A 25 5.18 -5.65 14.47
C ARG A 25 3.73 -5.62 14.01
N THR A 26 3.37 -6.45 13.03
CA THR A 26 2.02 -6.49 12.44
C THR A 26 0.93 -6.72 13.48
N ALA A 27 1.15 -7.61 14.46
CA ALA A 27 0.18 -7.89 15.51
C ALA A 27 -0.08 -6.67 16.42
N PRO A 28 0.93 -5.98 16.98
CA PRO A 28 0.74 -4.68 17.62
C PRO A 28 0.04 -3.63 16.75
N LEU A 29 0.37 -3.55 15.45
CA LEU A 29 -0.27 -2.60 14.53
C LEU A 29 -1.77 -2.91 14.34
N TRP A 30 -2.14 -4.17 14.14
CA TRP A 30 -3.55 -4.59 14.09
C TRP A 30 -4.28 -4.31 15.40
N GLN A 31 -3.62 -4.53 16.55
CA GLN A 31 -4.19 -4.21 17.85
C GLN A 31 -4.45 -2.70 18.00
N ALA A 32 -3.52 -1.85 17.57
CA ALA A 32 -3.71 -0.40 17.58
C ALA A 32 -4.80 0.07 16.60
N ALA A 33 -4.91 -0.56 15.43
CA ALA A 33 -5.97 -0.28 14.48
C ALA A 33 -7.38 -0.61 15.01
N GLY A 34 -7.48 -1.48 16.02
CA GLY A 34 -8.73 -1.79 16.70
C GLY A 34 -9.74 -2.55 15.83
N VAL A 35 -9.29 -3.20 14.76
CA VAL A 35 -10.09 -3.97 13.81
C VAL A 35 -9.47 -5.35 13.61
N LEU A 36 -10.30 -6.38 13.49
CA LEU A 36 -9.81 -7.72 13.18
C LEU A 36 -9.40 -7.82 11.70
N PRO A 37 -8.31 -8.55 11.36
CA PRO A 37 -7.87 -8.69 9.97
C PRO A 37 -8.96 -9.22 9.03
N ALA A 38 -9.79 -10.16 9.50
CA ALA A 38 -10.88 -10.73 8.71
C ALA A 38 -11.99 -9.70 8.43
N ASP A 39 -12.30 -8.84 9.39
CA ASP A 39 -13.31 -7.79 9.23
C ASP A 39 -12.81 -6.69 8.29
N ALA A 40 -11.53 -6.31 8.40
CA ALA A 40 -10.91 -5.35 7.50
C ALA A 40 -10.87 -5.88 6.05
N LEU A 41 -10.49 -7.15 5.85
CA LEU A 41 -10.50 -7.80 4.54
C LEU A 41 -11.92 -7.92 3.98
N ALA A 42 -12.90 -8.33 4.80
CA ALA A 42 -14.30 -8.39 4.39
C ALA A 42 -14.86 -7.03 4.00
N ALA A 43 -14.53 -5.97 4.75
CA ALA A 43 -14.94 -4.60 4.45
C ALA A 43 -14.35 -4.12 3.12
N CYS A 44 -13.05 -4.39 2.88
CA CYS A 44 -12.41 -4.16 1.58
C CYS A 44 -13.20 -4.84 0.47
N ILE A 45 -13.41 -6.16 0.55
CA ILE A 45 -14.14 -6.94 -0.48
C ILE A 45 -15.54 -6.38 -0.72
N ALA A 46 -16.28 -6.05 0.34
CA ALA A 46 -17.64 -5.54 0.26
C ALA A 46 -17.76 -4.16 -0.40
N SER A 47 -16.66 -3.39 -0.43
CA SER A 47 -16.58 -2.08 -1.08
C SER A 47 -16.50 -2.18 -2.62
N PHE A 48 -15.98 -3.28 -3.17
CA PHE A 48 -15.85 -3.50 -4.61
C PHE A 48 -17.19 -3.82 -5.28
N ARG A 49 -17.98 -2.76 -5.56
CA ARG A 49 -19.27 -2.85 -6.26
C ARG A 49 -19.19 -2.19 -7.65
N PRO A 50 -19.52 -2.90 -8.74
CA PRO A 50 -19.54 -2.34 -10.09
C PRO A 50 -20.46 -1.11 -10.24
N PRO A 51 -20.15 -0.15 -11.13
CA PRO A 51 -18.97 -0.12 -12.01
C PRO A 51 -17.68 0.20 -11.24
N LEU A 52 -16.60 -0.53 -11.56
CA LEU A 52 -15.30 -0.40 -10.90
C LEU A 52 -14.35 0.44 -11.77
N SER A 53 -13.99 1.63 -11.28
CA SER A 53 -12.89 2.44 -11.82
C SER A 53 -11.99 2.80 -10.65
N MET A 54 -10.69 2.54 -10.71
CA MET A 54 -9.82 2.76 -9.57
C MET A 54 -8.42 3.19 -9.97
N ALA A 55 -7.75 3.88 -9.06
CA ALA A 55 -6.33 4.15 -9.16
C ALA A 55 -5.59 3.43 -8.03
N LEU A 56 -4.54 2.69 -8.39
CA LEU A 56 -3.60 2.10 -7.44
C LEU A 56 -2.36 2.99 -7.39
N VAL A 57 -1.96 3.39 -6.20
CA VAL A 57 -0.88 4.33 -5.92
C VAL A 57 0.20 3.60 -5.14
N THR A 58 1.42 3.55 -5.66
CA THR A 58 2.51 2.80 -5.02
C THR A 58 3.87 3.50 -5.16
N GLY A 59 4.86 2.93 -4.49
CA GLY A 59 6.26 3.33 -4.58
C GLY A 59 6.78 3.88 -3.27
N PHE A 60 7.99 3.49 -2.91
CA PHE A 60 8.71 4.01 -1.76
C PHE A 60 10.18 4.14 -2.14
N CYS A 61 10.81 5.27 -1.84
CA CYS A 61 12.19 5.53 -2.25
C CYS A 61 13.20 5.08 -1.19
N ILE A 62 14.19 4.29 -1.62
CA ILE A 62 15.39 3.97 -0.83
C ILE A 62 16.45 5.03 -1.08
N VAL A 63 16.42 6.07 -0.25
CA VAL A 63 17.36 7.20 -0.29
C VAL A 63 18.81 6.85 0.05
N ASP A 64 19.03 5.66 0.61
CA ASP A 64 20.36 5.13 0.94
C ASP A 64 20.94 4.27 -0.19
N ALA A 65 20.19 4.05 -1.27
CA ALA A 65 20.70 3.43 -2.50
C ALA A 65 21.48 4.47 -3.31
N ASP A 66 22.39 4.01 -4.17
CA ASP A 66 23.22 4.88 -5.00
C ASP A 66 23.10 4.48 -6.49
N PRO A 67 22.38 5.25 -7.33
CA PRO A 67 21.55 6.40 -6.95
C PRO A 67 20.29 5.99 -6.16
N PRO A 68 19.60 6.95 -5.48
CA PRO A 68 18.28 6.71 -4.90
C PRO A 68 17.31 6.13 -5.93
N CYS A 69 16.53 5.14 -5.50
CA CYS A 69 15.61 4.41 -6.38
C CYS A 69 14.44 3.83 -5.58
N ALA A 70 13.42 3.35 -6.28
CA ALA A 70 12.31 2.66 -5.64
C ALA A 70 12.70 1.32 -5.02
N GLU A 71 11.98 0.93 -3.97
CA GLU A 71 12.12 -0.39 -3.39
C GLU A 71 11.33 -1.48 -4.13
N THR A 72 11.55 -2.73 -3.73
CA THR A 72 10.87 -3.92 -4.26
C THR A 72 9.52 -4.20 -3.63
N ASP A 73 9.20 -3.69 -2.43
CA ASP A 73 7.86 -3.79 -1.85
C ASP A 73 6.95 -2.69 -2.42
N GLY A 74 5.70 -3.06 -2.74
CA GLY A 74 4.69 -2.18 -3.34
C GLY A 74 4.43 -2.43 -4.82
N PRO A 75 5.42 -2.25 -5.73
CA PRO A 75 5.19 -2.41 -7.16
C PRO A 75 4.70 -3.81 -7.57
N PRO A 76 5.30 -4.94 -7.15
CA PRO A 76 4.85 -6.27 -7.55
C PRO A 76 3.41 -6.57 -7.10
N GLY A 77 3.07 -6.28 -5.85
CA GLY A 77 1.73 -6.44 -5.29
C GLY A 77 0.70 -5.55 -5.96
N THR A 78 1.07 -4.30 -6.25
CA THR A 78 0.22 -3.37 -7.02
C THR A 78 -0.08 -3.91 -8.42
N LEU A 79 0.93 -4.41 -9.12
CA LEU A 79 0.80 -4.97 -10.47
C LEU A 79 -0.02 -6.27 -10.49
N PHE A 80 0.14 -7.12 -9.47
CA PHE A 80 -0.71 -8.29 -9.26
C PHE A 80 -2.17 -7.89 -9.06
N LEU A 81 -2.43 -6.98 -8.13
CA LEU A 81 -3.78 -6.53 -7.78
C LEU A 81 -4.44 -5.87 -8.99
N ALA A 82 -3.71 -5.01 -9.73
CA ALA A 82 -4.17 -4.42 -10.97
C ALA A 82 -4.56 -5.47 -12.03
N SER A 83 -3.76 -6.54 -12.17
CA SER A 83 -4.05 -7.63 -13.12
C SER A 83 -5.36 -8.35 -12.78
N ILE A 84 -5.56 -8.67 -11.49
CA ILE A 84 -6.79 -9.31 -11.02
C ILE A 84 -8.00 -8.38 -11.27
N LEU A 85 -7.92 -7.12 -10.82
CA LEU A 85 -9.02 -6.17 -10.92
C LEU A 85 -9.44 -5.93 -12.37
N ARG A 86 -8.49 -5.82 -13.29
CA ARG A 86 -8.78 -5.71 -14.73
C ARG A 86 -9.45 -6.97 -15.28
N ALA A 87 -8.99 -8.16 -14.88
CA ALA A 87 -9.60 -9.41 -15.29
C ALA A 87 -11.02 -9.62 -14.71
N LEU A 88 -11.34 -8.91 -13.61
CA LEU A 88 -12.69 -8.77 -13.06
C LEU A 88 -13.51 -7.64 -13.72
N GLY A 89 -12.96 -6.97 -14.74
CA GLY A 89 -13.65 -5.94 -15.52
C GLY A 89 -13.51 -4.51 -15.00
N ALA A 90 -12.64 -4.26 -14.02
CA ALA A 90 -12.38 -2.90 -13.54
C ALA A 90 -11.54 -2.10 -14.53
N GLN A 91 -11.82 -0.79 -14.60
CA GLN A 91 -10.88 0.16 -15.17
C GLN A 91 -9.82 0.51 -14.13
N VAL A 92 -8.56 0.29 -14.45
CA VAL A 92 -7.45 0.50 -13.52
C VAL A 92 -6.48 1.54 -14.08
N ALA A 93 -6.17 2.55 -13.26
CA ALA A 93 -5.03 3.43 -13.42
C ALA A 93 -3.94 3.06 -12.41
N LEU A 94 -2.69 3.18 -12.82
CA LEU A 94 -1.52 3.04 -11.95
C LEU A 94 -0.94 4.43 -11.69
N VAL A 95 -0.56 4.71 -10.46
CA VAL A 95 0.02 5.99 -10.06
C VAL A 95 1.30 5.73 -9.26
N CYS A 96 2.36 6.44 -9.59
CA CYS A 96 3.65 6.38 -8.91
C CYS A 96 4.33 7.73 -8.89
N ASP A 97 5.49 7.83 -8.24
CA ASP A 97 6.44 8.92 -8.45
C ASP A 97 7.47 8.54 -9.54
N ASP A 98 8.37 9.48 -9.86
CA ASP A 98 9.39 9.26 -10.89
C ASP A 98 10.38 8.14 -10.50
N MET A 99 10.62 7.94 -9.20
CA MET A 99 11.54 6.89 -8.69
C MET A 99 11.00 5.49 -8.97
N SER A 100 9.69 5.30 -8.86
CA SER A 100 9.01 4.01 -9.12
C SER A 100 8.53 3.85 -10.56
N ARG A 101 8.65 4.88 -11.40
CA ARG A 101 8.16 4.87 -12.78
C ARG A 101 8.70 3.68 -13.60
N GLN A 102 10.01 3.48 -13.61
CA GLN A 102 10.62 2.41 -14.40
C GLN A 102 10.12 1.02 -13.98
N ALA A 103 9.92 0.81 -12.68
CA ALA A 103 9.39 -0.44 -12.14
C ALA A 103 7.97 -0.72 -12.65
N LEU A 104 7.08 0.27 -12.57
CA LEU A 104 5.71 0.10 -13.06
C LEU A 104 5.62 0.00 -14.57
N GLU A 105 6.43 0.73 -15.34
CA GLU A 105 6.46 0.61 -16.80
C GLU A 105 6.93 -0.79 -17.23
N ALA A 106 8.06 -1.27 -16.67
CA ALA A 106 8.60 -2.61 -16.98
C ALA A 106 7.64 -3.73 -16.54
N GLY A 107 7.05 -3.61 -15.36
CA GLY A 107 6.10 -4.59 -14.85
C GLY A 107 4.78 -4.60 -15.62
N SER A 108 4.30 -3.43 -16.03
CA SER A 108 3.11 -3.32 -16.88
C SER A 108 3.36 -3.93 -18.26
N GLU A 109 4.52 -3.69 -18.87
CA GLU A 109 4.92 -4.35 -20.13
C GLU A 109 4.98 -5.87 -19.97
N PHE A 110 5.64 -6.36 -18.92
CA PHE A 110 5.75 -7.80 -18.62
C PHE A 110 4.39 -8.48 -18.48
N LEU A 111 3.44 -7.82 -17.80
CA LEU A 111 2.08 -8.33 -17.56
C LEU A 111 1.08 -7.95 -18.66
N GLN A 112 1.52 -7.23 -19.70
CA GLN A 112 0.67 -6.73 -20.79
C GLN A 112 -0.49 -5.84 -20.28
N LEU A 113 -0.22 -5.06 -19.23
CA LEU A 113 -1.11 -4.00 -18.76
C LEU A 113 -0.92 -2.76 -19.64
N PRO A 114 -2.00 -2.02 -19.97
CA PRO A 114 -1.87 -0.87 -20.83
C PRO A 114 -1.21 0.30 -20.09
N ASN A 115 -0.17 0.84 -20.69
CA ASN A 115 0.62 1.95 -20.13
C ASN A 115 -0.05 3.33 -20.29
N ASP A 116 -1.13 3.44 -21.07
CA ASP A 116 -1.86 4.71 -21.29
C ASP A 116 -2.60 5.21 -20.05
N ARG A 117 -2.66 4.40 -18.99
CA ARG A 117 -3.24 4.73 -17.68
C ARG A 117 -2.22 4.64 -16.54
N LEU A 118 -0.92 4.68 -16.87
CA LEU A 118 0.15 4.89 -15.90
C LEU A 118 0.40 6.39 -15.77
N HIS A 119 0.26 6.90 -14.55
CA HIS A 119 0.42 8.31 -14.23
C HIS A 119 1.60 8.50 -13.27
N VAL A 120 2.48 9.42 -13.61
CA VAL A 120 3.57 9.84 -12.72
C VAL A 120 3.09 11.10 -11.99
N CYS A 121 2.93 10.99 -10.68
CA CYS A 121 2.60 12.09 -9.79
C CYS A 121 3.72 13.13 -9.88
N PRO A 122 3.40 14.40 -10.21
CA PRO A 122 4.41 15.41 -10.37
C PRO A 122 5.02 15.81 -9.02
N SER A 123 6.32 16.08 -9.05
CA SER A 123 7.01 16.85 -8.00
C SER A 123 7.12 18.32 -8.43
N GLY A 124 7.16 19.25 -7.47
CA GLY A 124 7.33 20.67 -7.77
C GLY A 124 6.52 21.60 -6.86
N PRO A 125 6.25 22.84 -7.28
CA PRO A 125 5.49 23.80 -6.48
C PRO A 125 4.10 23.24 -6.09
N ALA A 126 3.71 23.43 -4.83
CA ALA A 126 2.48 22.86 -4.27
C ALA A 126 1.23 23.15 -5.14
N GLN A 127 1.08 24.36 -5.65
CA GLN A 127 -0.03 24.75 -6.52
C GLN A 127 -0.15 23.92 -7.82
N PHE A 128 0.97 23.41 -8.34
CA PHE A 128 0.99 22.58 -9.54
C PHE A 128 0.52 21.16 -9.20
N VAL A 129 1.04 20.61 -8.11
CA VAL A 129 0.61 19.32 -7.56
C VAL A 129 -0.88 19.34 -7.25
N GLU A 130 -1.37 20.36 -6.54
CA GLU A 130 -2.78 20.50 -6.17
C GLU A 130 -3.69 20.47 -7.41
N ARG A 131 -3.30 21.20 -8.46
CA ARG A 131 -4.05 21.23 -9.71
C ARG A 131 -4.10 19.86 -10.37
N TRP A 132 -2.94 19.22 -10.52
CA TRP A 132 -2.86 17.89 -11.11
C TRP A 132 -3.67 16.86 -10.32
N ALA A 133 -3.55 16.87 -8.99
CA ALA A 133 -4.27 15.95 -8.11
C ALA A 133 -5.79 16.17 -8.18
N THR A 134 -6.23 17.43 -8.21
CA THR A 134 -7.65 17.79 -8.37
C THR A 134 -8.20 17.31 -9.71
N GLU A 135 -7.50 17.58 -10.80
CA GLU A 135 -7.87 17.14 -12.15
C GLU A 135 -7.92 15.60 -12.24
N PHE A 136 -6.90 14.92 -11.73
CA PHE A 136 -6.82 13.46 -11.70
C PHE A 136 -8.01 12.82 -10.98
N VAL A 137 -8.31 13.27 -9.75
CA VAL A 137 -9.43 12.74 -8.95
C VAL A 137 -10.78 13.07 -9.60
N ALA A 138 -10.92 14.27 -10.18
CA ALA A 138 -12.16 14.68 -10.83
C ALA A 138 -12.44 13.86 -12.11
N ASP A 139 -11.46 13.74 -13.00
CA ASP A 139 -11.59 13.20 -14.35
C ASP A 139 -11.65 11.67 -14.36
N GLY A 140 -10.88 11.01 -13.50
CA GLY A 140 -10.80 9.55 -13.47
C GLY A 140 -12.09 8.85 -13.04
N ARG A 141 -13.03 9.61 -12.46
CA ARG A 141 -14.30 9.11 -11.91
C ARG A 141 -14.12 7.82 -11.10
N TYR A 142 -13.05 7.78 -10.30
CA TYR A 142 -12.68 6.62 -9.52
C TYR A 142 -13.75 6.31 -8.47
N SER A 143 -14.11 5.04 -8.34
CA SER A 143 -14.81 4.50 -7.20
C SER A 143 -13.85 4.15 -6.06
N HIS A 144 -12.58 3.86 -6.36
CA HIS A 144 -11.57 3.53 -5.36
C HIS A 144 -10.21 4.21 -5.61
N LEU A 145 -9.53 4.62 -4.55
CA LEU A 145 -8.09 4.87 -4.51
C LEU A 145 -7.45 3.88 -3.55
N ILE A 146 -6.41 3.18 -4.00
CA ILE A 146 -5.75 2.14 -3.22
C ILE A 146 -4.26 2.49 -3.11
N ALA A 147 -3.76 2.77 -1.91
CA ALA A 147 -2.33 2.92 -1.66
C ALA A 147 -1.73 1.55 -1.31
N VAL A 148 -0.59 1.22 -1.90
CA VAL A 148 0.20 0.02 -1.57
C VAL A 148 1.64 0.46 -1.39
N GLU A 149 2.19 0.36 -0.19
CA GLU A 149 3.56 0.81 0.12
C GLU A 149 3.81 2.24 -0.37
N ARG A 150 2.90 3.16 -0.02
CA ARG A 150 3.02 4.56 -0.41
C ARG A 150 3.21 5.42 0.83
N PRO A 151 4.36 6.10 1.01
CA PRO A 151 4.59 6.95 2.17
C PRO A 151 3.54 8.05 2.27
N GLY A 152 3.06 8.26 3.49
CA GLY A 152 2.24 9.39 3.85
C GLY A 152 3.00 10.34 4.78
N PRO A 153 2.65 11.64 4.79
CA PRO A 153 3.21 12.58 5.74
C PRO A 153 2.88 12.18 7.17
N SER A 154 3.82 12.44 8.08
CA SER A 154 3.67 12.28 9.51
C SER A 154 2.62 13.22 10.09
N HIS A 155 2.15 12.90 11.31
CA HIS A 155 1.22 13.75 12.03
C HIS A 155 1.72 15.19 12.23
N THR A 156 0.76 16.12 12.16
CA THR A 156 0.87 17.47 12.72
C THR A 156 0.28 17.51 14.12
N LEU A 157 0.63 18.52 14.91
CA LEU A 157 0.04 18.76 16.24
C LEU A 157 -1.50 18.74 16.21
N ALA A 158 -2.10 19.36 15.19
CA ALA A 158 -3.55 19.40 15.03
C ALA A 158 -4.14 18.01 14.78
N SER A 159 -3.53 17.24 13.87
CA SER A 159 -4.01 15.89 13.53
C SER A 159 -3.83 14.87 14.65
N ALA A 160 -2.73 14.95 15.43
CA ALA A 160 -2.43 14.01 16.50
C ALA A 160 -3.25 14.28 17.77
N SER A 161 -3.43 15.56 18.13
CA SER A 161 -4.16 15.93 19.33
C SER A 161 -5.67 15.88 19.18
N GLN A 162 -6.18 16.17 17.97
CA GLN A 162 -7.62 16.34 17.72
C GLN A 162 -8.30 17.31 18.72
N GLY A 163 -7.54 18.30 19.22
CA GLY A 163 -8.00 19.27 20.22
C GLY A 163 -7.79 18.88 21.69
N ASP A 164 -7.26 17.68 21.98
CA ASP A 164 -6.91 17.26 23.34
C ASP A 164 -5.59 17.90 23.79
N ALA A 165 -5.62 18.65 24.90
CA ALA A 165 -4.47 19.38 25.40
C ALA A 165 -3.36 18.49 25.97
N ALA A 166 -3.69 17.33 26.54
CA ALA A 166 -2.70 16.39 27.07
C ALA A 166 -1.97 15.69 25.92
N LEU A 167 -2.72 15.24 24.90
CA LEU A 167 -2.12 14.68 23.68
C LEU A 167 -1.30 15.72 22.92
N ALA A 168 -1.74 16.98 22.89
CA ALA A 168 -0.95 18.07 22.28
C ALA A 168 0.41 18.26 22.98
N ALA A 169 0.43 18.24 24.32
CA ALA A 169 1.66 18.35 25.09
C ALA A 169 2.58 17.13 24.89
N GLU A 170 2.00 15.94 24.86
CA GLU A 170 2.74 14.69 24.62
C GLU A 170 3.32 14.63 23.21
N PHE A 171 2.54 15.02 22.19
CA PHE A 171 3.00 15.13 20.82
C PHE A 171 4.14 16.13 20.67
N ALA A 172 3.97 17.34 21.22
CA ALA A 172 5.00 18.39 21.14
C ALA A 172 6.31 17.99 21.87
N ALA A 173 6.24 17.13 22.88
CA ALA A 173 7.42 16.59 23.54
C ALA A 173 8.11 15.48 22.74
N ALA A 174 7.35 14.71 21.95
CA ALA A 174 7.86 13.55 21.22
C ALA A 174 8.27 13.84 19.78
N VAL A 175 7.67 14.84 19.12
CA VAL A 175 7.83 15.10 17.69
C VAL A 175 8.38 16.51 17.45
N PRO A 176 9.60 16.64 16.91
CA PRO A 176 10.15 17.93 16.49
C PRO A 176 9.26 18.62 15.45
N PRO A 177 9.11 19.96 15.48
CA PRO A 177 8.32 20.68 14.48
C PRO A 177 8.74 20.43 13.04
N ASP A 178 10.05 20.22 12.79
CA ASP A 178 10.58 19.97 11.45
C ASP A 178 10.21 18.59 10.89
N ASP A 179 9.86 17.65 11.78
CA ASP A 179 9.37 16.32 11.41
C ASP A 179 7.85 16.28 11.23
N CYS A 180 7.12 17.37 11.43
CA CYS A 180 5.67 17.41 11.20
C CYS A 180 5.36 17.55 9.71
N ASP A 181 4.35 16.82 9.23
CA ASP A 181 3.90 16.86 7.82
C ASP A 181 5.00 16.50 6.82
N ARG A 182 5.86 15.55 7.21
CA ARG A 182 6.97 15.04 6.39
C ARG A 182 6.81 13.55 6.14
N CYS A 183 7.23 13.07 4.98
CA CYS A 183 7.34 11.64 4.75
C CYS A 183 8.68 11.18 5.31
N HIS A 184 8.69 10.13 6.13
CA HIS A 184 9.93 9.52 6.64
C HIS A 184 10.01 8.05 6.24
N ASN A 185 11.24 7.54 6.16
CA ASN A 185 11.46 6.09 6.16
C ASN A 185 11.44 5.53 7.60
N MET A 186 11.50 4.21 7.72
CA MET A 186 11.48 3.49 9.01
C MET A 186 12.62 3.85 9.97
N ARG A 187 13.67 4.54 9.49
CA ARG A 187 14.80 5.02 10.31
C ARG A 187 14.59 6.46 10.80
N GLY A 188 13.45 7.09 10.50
CA GLY A 188 13.15 8.47 10.83
C GLY A 188 13.93 9.50 10.01
N ARG A 189 14.42 9.11 8.82
CA ARG A 189 15.02 10.02 7.84
C ARG A 189 13.91 10.63 6.99
N ASP A 190 13.89 11.95 6.87
CA ASP A 190 12.98 12.65 5.96
C ASP A 190 13.30 12.26 4.50
N ILE A 191 12.29 11.79 3.79
CA ILE A 191 12.33 11.41 2.38
C ILE A 191 11.42 12.28 1.52
N SER A 192 10.85 13.36 2.06
CA SER A 192 9.89 14.25 1.41
C SER A 192 10.39 14.78 0.05
N GLU A 193 11.71 14.99 -0.10
CA GLU A 193 12.31 15.44 -1.36
C GLU A 193 12.33 14.37 -2.47
N TYR A 194 12.23 13.09 -2.10
CA TYR A 194 12.28 11.94 -3.03
C TYR A 194 10.89 11.35 -3.32
N THR A 195 9.86 11.80 -2.62
CA THR A 195 8.49 11.34 -2.81
C THR A 195 7.65 12.45 -3.42
N ALA A 196 6.99 12.16 -4.54
CA ALA A 196 5.91 13.02 -4.99
C ALA A 196 4.80 13.02 -3.91
N PRO A 197 4.11 14.14 -3.67
CA PRO A 197 3.05 14.27 -2.66
C PRO A 197 1.73 13.57 -3.09
N ALA A 198 1.80 12.27 -3.41
CA ALA A 198 0.66 11.47 -3.85
C ALA A 198 -0.45 11.33 -2.77
N HIS A 199 -0.12 11.59 -1.50
CA HIS A 199 -1.10 11.67 -0.40
C HIS A 199 -2.21 12.70 -0.65
N ARG A 200 -1.94 13.75 -1.44
CA ARG A 200 -2.94 14.76 -1.82
C ARG A 200 -4.13 14.14 -2.56
N LEU A 201 -3.93 13.04 -3.29
CA LEU A 201 -5.02 12.31 -3.95
C LEU A 201 -6.06 11.78 -2.94
N PHE A 202 -5.60 11.29 -1.80
CA PHE A 202 -6.43 10.71 -0.75
C PHE A 202 -7.15 11.79 0.06
N GLU A 203 -6.47 12.89 0.39
CA GLU A 203 -7.08 14.02 1.07
C GLU A 203 -8.16 14.69 0.19
N LEU A 204 -7.89 14.87 -1.11
CA LEU A 204 -8.87 15.41 -2.05
C LEU A 204 -10.04 14.45 -2.25
N ALA A 205 -9.82 13.13 -2.27
CA ALA A 205 -10.91 12.16 -2.34
C ALA A 205 -11.87 12.33 -1.16
N GLN A 206 -11.34 12.47 0.06
CA GLN A 206 -12.14 12.72 1.28
C GLN A 206 -12.86 14.07 1.26
N GLN A 207 -12.26 15.10 0.66
CA GLN A 207 -12.83 16.45 0.57
C GLN A 207 -13.83 16.62 -0.59
N SER A 208 -13.76 15.77 -1.62
CA SER A 208 -14.47 15.95 -2.90
C SER A 208 -16.00 15.89 -2.80
N GLY A 209 -16.56 15.44 -1.67
CA GLY A 209 -17.99 15.16 -1.50
C GLY A 209 -18.51 14.01 -2.39
N ARG A 210 -17.64 13.40 -3.21
CA ARG A 210 -17.93 12.21 -4.01
C ARG A 210 -17.61 10.98 -3.18
N ARG A 211 -18.37 9.91 -3.38
CA ARG A 211 -18.12 8.62 -2.72
C ARG A 211 -16.98 7.90 -3.44
N ILE A 212 -15.74 8.21 -3.07
CA ILE A 212 -14.52 7.49 -3.48
C ILE A 212 -14.03 6.72 -2.27
N THR A 213 -14.05 5.39 -2.33
CA THR A 213 -13.51 4.55 -1.25
C THR A 213 -11.99 4.61 -1.28
N THR A 214 -11.37 4.82 -0.13
CA THR A 214 -9.91 4.82 0.03
C THR A 214 -9.46 3.57 0.77
N ILE A 215 -8.45 2.89 0.25
CA ILE A 215 -7.84 1.71 0.90
C ILE A 215 -6.35 1.97 1.06
N GLY A 216 -5.80 1.76 2.25
CA GLY A 216 -4.37 1.74 2.51
C GLY A 216 -3.89 0.31 2.75
N ILE A 217 -2.78 -0.05 2.12
CA ILE A 217 -2.05 -1.30 2.33
C ILE A 217 -0.61 -0.93 2.68
N GLY A 218 -0.18 -1.33 3.88
CA GLY A 218 1.09 -0.91 4.47
C GLY A 218 1.61 -1.94 5.49
N ASP A 219 2.87 -1.81 5.87
CA ASP A 219 3.52 -2.68 6.86
C ASP A 219 4.16 -1.91 8.03
N GLY A 220 4.45 -0.63 7.85
CA GLY A 220 5.41 0.13 8.65
C GLY A 220 4.84 1.27 9.46
N GLY A 221 3.58 1.65 9.27
CA GLY A 221 2.91 2.74 9.99
C GLY A 221 3.16 4.14 9.41
N ASN A 222 4.06 4.29 8.45
CA ASN A 222 4.44 5.53 7.79
C ASN A 222 3.82 5.66 6.38
N GLU A 223 2.94 4.74 6.00
CA GLU A 223 2.25 4.67 4.71
C GLU A 223 0.82 5.21 4.79
N ILE A 224 0.32 5.67 3.66
CA ILE A 224 -1.07 6.14 3.50
C ILE A 224 -2.04 5.05 3.95
N GLY A 225 -2.97 5.42 4.84
CA GLY A 225 -3.94 4.53 5.45
C GLY A 225 -3.78 4.45 6.97
N PHE A 226 -2.54 4.47 7.45
CA PHE A 226 -2.25 4.38 8.89
C PHE A 226 -2.75 5.58 9.71
N GLY A 227 -3.06 6.71 9.07
CA GLY A 227 -3.71 7.84 9.75
C GLY A 227 -5.12 7.54 10.27
N ALA A 228 -5.70 6.38 9.94
CA ALA A 228 -6.93 5.89 10.56
C ALA A 228 -6.70 5.42 12.00
N VAL A 229 -5.46 5.12 12.37
CA VAL A 229 -5.04 4.75 13.73
C VAL A 229 -4.68 6.03 14.51
N PRO A 230 -5.28 6.28 15.68
CA PRO A 230 -4.89 7.40 16.53
C PRO A 230 -3.38 7.44 16.78
N TRP A 231 -2.76 8.62 16.63
CA TRP A 231 -1.31 8.81 16.70
C TRP A 231 -0.66 8.12 17.91
N ILE A 232 -1.28 8.26 19.09
CA ILE A 232 -0.75 7.70 20.34
C ILE A 232 -0.67 6.16 20.28
N GLN A 233 -1.69 5.51 19.71
CA GLN A 233 -1.75 4.06 19.58
C GLN A 233 -0.78 3.57 18.49
N LEU A 234 -0.69 4.30 17.37
CA LEU A 234 0.23 3.98 16.30
C LEU A 234 1.69 4.10 16.75
N ARG A 235 2.05 5.19 17.43
CA ARG A 235 3.36 5.38 18.05
C ARG A 235 3.73 4.20 18.95
N ASP A 236 2.83 3.81 19.85
CA ASP A 236 3.07 2.75 20.83
C ASP A 236 3.19 1.37 20.14
N ALA A 237 2.40 1.12 19.09
CA ALA A 237 2.47 -0.10 18.31
C ALA A 237 3.79 -0.25 17.53
N LEU A 238 4.28 0.85 16.94
CA LEU A 238 5.59 0.90 16.29
C LEU A 238 6.71 0.61 17.27
N GLY A 239 6.58 1.12 18.51
CA GLY A 239 7.44 0.79 19.64
C GLY A 239 8.93 1.03 19.36
N SER A 240 9.24 2.06 18.57
CA SER A 240 10.59 2.54 18.26
C SER A 240 10.72 4.01 18.66
N GLU A 241 11.95 4.47 18.89
CA GLU A 241 12.23 5.87 19.26
C GLU A 241 11.77 6.88 18.20
N VAL A 242 11.75 6.45 16.93
CA VAL A 242 11.29 7.28 15.81
C VAL A 242 9.80 7.11 15.51
N GLY A 243 9.11 6.15 16.14
CA GLY A 243 7.72 5.81 15.85
C GLY A 243 6.77 7.01 15.94
N ALA A 244 6.99 7.89 16.93
CA ALA A 244 6.23 9.12 17.09
C ALA A 244 6.35 10.08 15.89
N ARG A 245 7.54 10.11 15.26
CA ARG A 245 7.93 11.03 14.19
C ARG A 245 7.48 10.53 12.82
N ILE A 246 7.43 9.22 12.61
CA ILE A 246 7.12 8.61 11.30
C ILE A 246 5.65 8.25 11.11
N ALA A 247 4.86 8.21 12.19
CA ALA A 247 3.45 7.83 12.17
C ALA A 247 2.65 8.67 11.16
N CYS A 248 2.16 8.01 10.10
CA CYS A 248 1.44 8.64 9.01
C CYS A 248 0.10 9.21 9.47
N ARG A 249 -0.24 10.41 8.98
CA ARG A 249 -1.47 11.12 9.34
C ARG A 249 -2.63 10.93 8.37
N VAL A 250 -2.40 10.29 7.23
CA VAL A 250 -3.37 10.21 6.13
C VAL A 250 -4.23 8.96 6.33
N PRO A 251 -5.53 9.11 6.66
CA PRO A 251 -6.40 7.95 6.86
C PRO A 251 -6.89 7.39 5.53
N ALA A 252 -7.35 6.15 5.58
CA ALA A 252 -8.15 5.51 4.53
C ALA A 252 -9.44 4.93 5.15
N ASP A 253 -10.47 4.72 4.34
CA ASP A 253 -11.72 4.09 4.78
C ASP A 253 -11.49 2.64 5.23
N HIS A 254 -10.54 1.96 4.58
CA HIS A 254 -10.09 0.64 4.95
C HIS A 254 -8.56 0.57 5.01
N LEU A 255 -8.04 -0.15 5.99
CA LEU A 255 -6.60 -0.37 6.20
C LEU A 255 -6.33 -1.88 6.23
N LEU A 256 -5.40 -2.36 5.41
CA LEU A 256 -4.86 -3.71 5.48
C LEU A 256 -3.38 -3.63 5.89
N ILE A 257 -3.05 -4.31 6.98
CA ILE A 257 -1.69 -4.38 7.52
C ILE A 257 -1.16 -5.79 7.25
N ALA A 258 0.05 -5.90 6.71
CA ALA A 258 0.69 -7.18 6.42
C ALA A 258 2.20 -7.09 6.71
N GLY A 259 2.91 -8.22 6.75
CA GLY A 259 4.38 -8.23 6.97
C GLY A 259 5.21 -7.70 5.80
N THR A 260 4.59 -7.55 4.62
CA THR A 260 5.02 -6.74 3.49
C THR A 260 3.76 -6.18 2.83
N SER A 261 3.82 -5.00 2.24
CA SER A 261 2.66 -4.40 1.56
C SER A 261 2.17 -5.23 0.37
N ASP A 262 3.11 -5.84 -0.37
CA ASP A 262 2.81 -6.76 -1.46
C ASP A 262 1.92 -7.92 -1.01
N TRP A 263 2.16 -8.47 0.18
CA TRP A 263 1.33 -9.54 0.74
C TRP A 263 -0.10 -9.09 1.02
N GLY A 264 -0.29 -7.86 1.51
CA GLY A 264 -1.62 -7.28 1.66
C GLY A 264 -2.34 -7.16 0.32
N ALA A 265 -1.64 -6.73 -0.73
CA ALA A 265 -2.19 -6.66 -2.09
C ALA A 265 -2.49 -8.05 -2.69
N TYR A 266 -1.63 -9.05 -2.44
CA TYR A 266 -1.85 -10.44 -2.83
C TYR A 266 -3.09 -11.03 -2.18
N VAL A 267 -3.21 -10.91 -0.85
CA VAL A 267 -4.38 -11.39 -0.11
C VAL A 267 -5.66 -10.73 -0.61
N LEU A 268 -5.66 -9.39 -0.79
CA LEU A 268 -6.82 -8.69 -1.32
C LEU A 268 -7.18 -9.15 -2.73
N GLY A 269 -6.21 -9.29 -3.63
CA GLY A 269 -6.45 -9.74 -5.01
C GLY A 269 -6.98 -11.17 -5.05
N VAL A 270 -6.40 -12.09 -4.27
CA VAL A 270 -6.87 -13.48 -4.16
C VAL A 270 -8.29 -13.52 -3.61
N ALA A 271 -8.57 -12.77 -2.55
CA ALA A 271 -9.89 -12.72 -1.94
C ALA A 271 -10.95 -12.17 -2.91
N LEU A 272 -10.62 -11.13 -3.70
CA LEU A 272 -11.52 -10.56 -4.70
C LEU A 272 -11.81 -11.53 -5.85
N ALA A 273 -10.79 -12.23 -6.35
CA ALA A 273 -10.97 -13.24 -7.39
C ALA A 273 -11.85 -14.39 -6.91
N ALA A 274 -11.58 -14.91 -5.71
CA ALA A 274 -12.37 -15.96 -5.08
C ALA A 274 -13.80 -15.50 -4.78
N ALA A 275 -14.00 -14.30 -4.23
CA ALA A 275 -15.32 -13.73 -3.98
C ALA A 275 -16.15 -13.58 -5.28
N ALA A 276 -15.49 -13.31 -6.40
CA ALA A 276 -16.10 -13.24 -7.72
C ALA A 276 -16.29 -14.61 -8.41
N GLY A 277 -15.89 -15.71 -7.77
CA GLY A 277 -15.93 -17.07 -8.34
C GLY A 277 -14.95 -17.28 -9.51
N ARG A 278 -13.93 -16.43 -9.63
CA ARG A 278 -12.94 -16.42 -10.72
C ARG A 278 -11.64 -17.11 -10.32
N HIS A 279 -11.76 -18.38 -9.93
CA HIS A 279 -10.62 -19.22 -9.52
C HIS A 279 -9.60 -19.44 -10.65
N ASP A 280 -10.00 -19.23 -11.91
CA ASP A 280 -9.11 -19.23 -13.07
C ASP A 280 -8.02 -18.15 -13.00
N LEU A 281 -8.23 -17.07 -12.24
CA LEU A 281 -7.27 -15.97 -12.06
C LEU A 281 -6.21 -16.25 -10.99
N ILE A 282 -6.42 -17.26 -10.16
CA ILE A 282 -5.64 -17.55 -8.94
C ILE A 282 -5.18 -19.00 -8.93
N THR A 283 -4.63 -19.46 -10.05
CA THR A 283 -4.01 -20.79 -10.16
C THR A 283 -2.58 -20.77 -9.62
N PRO A 284 -1.96 -21.93 -9.31
CA PRO A 284 -0.56 -21.99 -8.88
C PRO A 284 0.43 -21.27 -9.84
N ALA A 285 0.10 -21.20 -11.13
CA ALA A 285 0.91 -20.49 -12.13
C ALA A 285 1.04 -18.98 -11.84
N VAL A 286 0.16 -18.39 -11.05
CA VAL A 286 0.27 -16.98 -10.65
C VAL A 286 1.49 -16.74 -9.75
N VAL A 287 1.89 -17.73 -8.96
CA VAL A 287 3.09 -17.67 -8.12
C VAL A 287 4.35 -17.64 -8.99
N ASP A 288 4.40 -18.50 -10.01
CA ASP A 288 5.52 -18.53 -10.97
C ASP A 288 5.60 -17.22 -11.75
N ARG A 289 4.46 -16.67 -12.17
CA ARG A 289 4.40 -15.37 -12.84
C ARG A 289 4.90 -14.24 -11.95
N GLN A 290 4.59 -14.23 -10.65
CA GLN A 290 5.12 -13.25 -9.71
C GLN A 290 6.63 -13.42 -9.47
N ARG A 291 7.13 -14.68 -9.43
CA ARG A 291 8.58 -14.95 -9.40
C ARG A 291 9.29 -14.31 -10.59
N ASP A 292 8.77 -14.53 -11.79
CA ASP A 292 9.37 -14.03 -13.02
C ASP A 292 9.23 -12.51 -13.13
N LEU A 293 8.12 -11.93 -12.66
CA LEU A 293 7.93 -10.49 -12.56
C LEU A 293 9.01 -9.86 -11.68
N LEU A 294 9.18 -10.31 -10.43
CA LEU A 294 10.16 -9.70 -9.52
C LEU A 294 11.58 -9.82 -10.07
N ARG A 295 11.94 -10.98 -10.63
CA ARG A 295 13.23 -11.16 -11.33
C ARG A 295 13.38 -10.23 -12.54
N HIS A 296 12.31 -10.04 -13.31
CA HIS A 296 12.31 -9.13 -14.44
C HIS A 296 12.56 -7.70 -13.97
N LEU A 297 11.79 -7.20 -13.00
CA LEU A 297 11.91 -5.85 -12.46
C LEU A 297 13.32 -5.57 -11.94
N VAL A 298 13.86 -6.47 -11.11
CA VAL A 298 15.23 -6.34 -10.59
C VAL A 298 16.26 -6.37 -11.73
N LYS A 299 16.03 -7.13 -12.80
CA LYS A 299 16.95 -7.20 -13.95
C LYS A 299 16.89 -6.00 -14.88
N THR A 300 15.71 -5.40 -15.07
CA THR A 300 15.49 -4.36 -16.10
C THR A 300 15.41 -2.94 -15.53
N THR A 301 15.24 -2.79 -14.23
CA THR A 301 15.05 -1.49 -13.57
C THR A 301 16.03 -1.30 -12.41
N SER A 302 16.09 -0.10 -11.85
CA SER A 302 16.97 0.22 -10.72
C SER A 302 16.43 -0.19 -9.35
N ILE A 303 15.30 -0.90 -9.25
CA ILE A 303 14.72 -1.22 -7.93
C ILE A 303 15.66 -2.07 -7.07
N VAL A 304 15.58 -1.86 -5.76
CA VAL A 304 16.39 -2.57 -4.76
C VAL A 304 15.53 -3.07 -3.62
N ASP A 305 16.02 -4.06 -2.90
CA ASP A 305 15.40 -4.46 -1.65
C ASP A 305 15.50 -3.35 -0.59
N GLY A 306 14.40 -3.04 0.10
CA GLY A 306 14.34 -1.93 1.06
C GLY A 306 15.22 -2.10 2.30
N VAL A 307 15.55 -3.35 2.66
CA VAL A 307 16.38 -3.70 3.82
C VAL A 307 17.83 -3.86 3.41
N THR A 308 18.11 -4.67 2.38
CA THR A 308 19.48 -4.98 1.96
C THR A 308 20.09 -3.89 1.08
N ARG A 309 19.25 -3.06 0.45
CA ARG A 309 19.60 -1.99 -0.50
C ARG A 309 20.34 -2.51 -1.73
N ARG A 310 20.24 -3.82 -1.99
CA ARG A 310 20.86 -4.46 -3.13
C ARG A 310 19.82 -4.72 -4.21
N ARG A 311 20.29 -4.70 -5.45
CA ARG A 311 19.51 -5.09 -6.63
C ARG A 311 19.42 -6.62 -6.70
N GLU A 312 18.53 -7.18 -5.89
CA GLU A 312 18.31 -8.62 -5.77
C GLU A 312 16.80 -8.91 -5.66
N ALA A 313 16.39 -10.11 -6.07
CA ALA A 313 14.99 -10.52 -6.08
C ALA A 313 14.53 -10.96 -4.68
N THR A 314 14.63 -10.04 -3.73
CA THR A 314 14.11 -10.13 -2.37
C THR A 314 13.18 -8.95 -2.12
N VAL A 315 12.30 -9.09 -1.14
CA VAL A 315 11.41 -8.01 -0.69
C VAL A 315 11.55 -7.95 0.83
N ASP A 316 11.87 -6.78 1.38
CA ASP A 316 12.10 -6.58 2.81
C ASP A 316 13.11 -7.54 3.46
N GLY A 317 14.14 -7.91 2.70
CA GLY A 317 15.15 -8.86 3.09
C GLY A 317 14.68 -10.32 3.07
N LEU A 318 13.42 -10.59 2.70
CA LEU A 318 12.92 -11.95 2.56
C LEU A 318 13.46 -12.60 1.28
N PRO A 319 14.05 -13.80 1.38
CA PRO A 319 14.41 -14.59 0.21
C PRO A 319 13.19 -14.85 -0.69
N LEU A 320 13.41 -14.84 -2.01
CA LEU A 320 12.36 -14.96 -3.04
C LEU A 320 11.31 -16.06 -2.75
N GLU A 321 11.74 -17.25 -2.36
CA GLU A 321 10.82 -18.38 -2.13
C GLU A 321 10.02 -18.25 -0.83
N GLU A 322 10.54 -17.54 0.18
CA GLU A 322 9.80 -17.21 1.39
C GLU A 322 8.77 -16.12 1.11
N TYR A 323 9.17 -15.07 0.39
CA TYR A 323 8.28 -14.02 -0.08
C TYR A 323 7.10 -14.58 -0.90
N LEU A 324 7.37 -15.47 -1.86
CA LEU A 324 6.34 -16.11 -2.68
C LEU A 324 5.52 -17.17 -1.94
N GLY A 325 6.00 -17.66 -0.79
CA GLY A 325 5.31 -18.64 0.03
C GLY A 325 3.92 -18.16 0.45
N LEU A 326 3.79 -16.88 0.81
CA LEU A 326 2.50 -16.33 1.22
C LEU A 326 1.47 -16.33 0.08
N LEU A 327 1.85 -15.94 -1.14
CA LEU A 327 0.94 -15.98 -2.29
C LEU A 327 0.53 -17.41 -2.64
N ARG A 328 1.47 -18.36 -2.54
CA ARG A 328 1.18 -19.79 -2.76
C ARG A 328 0.12 -20.29 -1.78
N GLU A 329 0.29 -20.00 -0.49
CA GLU A 329 -0.66 -20.39 0.54
C GLU A 329 -2.00 -19.66 0.39
N ALA A 330 -2.01 -18.38 0.02
CA ALA A 330 -3.25 -17.65 -0.25
C ALA A 330 -4.06 -18.31 -1.38
N VAL A 331 -3.41 -18.74 -2.45
CA VAL A 331 -4.03 -19.49 -3.55
C VAL A 331 -4.57 -20.83 -3.07
N GLU A 332 -3.80 -21.57 -2.26
CA GLU A 332 -4.21 -22.86 -1.70
C GLU A 332 -5.43 -22.72 -0.76
N CYS A 333 -5.50 -21.65 0.04
CA CYS A 333 -6.61 -21.38 0.95
C CYS A 333 -7.97 -21.28 0.23
N VAL A 334 -7.98 -20.88 -1.04
CA VAL A 334 -9.21 -20.64 -1.81
C VAL A 334 -9.36 -21.56 -3.01
N ALA A 335 -8.51 -22.59 -3.12
CA ALA A 335 -8.68 -23.62 -4.12
C ALA A 335 -10.03 -24.34 -3.91
N CYS A 336 -10.75 -24.60 -5.00
CA CYS A 336 -11.92 -25.47 -4.95
C CYS A 336 -11.46 -26.92 -4.80
N ASP A 337 -12.14 -27.70 -3.96
CA ASP A 337 -12.07 -29.17 -3.97
C ASP A 337 -12.59 -29.74 -5.30
#